data_AF-A0A6C1C869-F1
#
_entry.id   AF-A0A6C1C869-F1
#
_cell.length_a   1.000
_cell.length_b   1.000
_cell.length_c   1.000
_cell.angle_alpha   90.00
_cell.angle_beta   90.00
_cell.angle_gamma   90.00
#
_symmetry.space_group_name_H-M   'P 1'
#
loop_
_entity.id
_entity.type
_entity.pdbx_description
1 polymer ?
#
loop_
_entity_poly.entity_id
_entity_poly.type
_entity_poly.pdbx_seq_one_letter_code
_entity_poly.pdbx_strand_id
1 'polypeptide(L)'
;MTPRTTPAGRTRRGVLAIDEGTTGTRAGIVWEDGGVGEVFYRPIKVSHPDALSVEQDPMEIWTATLDVCRQALAAAGDGTEVTACALTTQRATAILWDRVTGLPLLPAVVWQDRRYAQDLTAYEEAWDPVLLERTGRPVGSRQPFLWAARQLAERPEVAAAHREGRLLFGTVDTWLIWQLTRGATHATTASNAGSTGGYLLHEHAWDTEWIAHLGFPLDLLPALCSDDADLGRTDADTLGISVPLAASMGDQHAALLALGGLEAGLGMCVYGTGAFVDVATGTEPALPRTDIAGVLAQPGWRQGERTLFSLEAYASTTGSALRWLCDDLGLFETPQQIGELAATCAYAPGGPRFFPALAGVRVPVWRPGATGALSGLSLATGRAEIARAVLEGIAHSVCDLVDGVADTMGAPFRRLRVGGGVSGSDPLLRIQADLVGMPLERVADSATASLRGSAYLAGVGAGLWSSLREVVEAQPTGRVFEPGIGAGDREERRAEWRALAAAHLG
;
A
#
# COMPACT_ATOMS: atom_id res chain seq x y z
N MET A 1 -8.82 22.19 -17.71
CA MET A 1 -8.44 22.91 -16.49
C MET A 1 -7.72 24.17 -16.90
N THR A 2 -8.31 25.33 -16.63
CA THR A 2 -7.65 26.62 -16.83
C THR A 2 -6.60 26.79 -15.74
N PRO A 3 -5.33 27.15 -16.05
CA PRO A 3 -4.36 27.46 -15.02
C PRO A 3 -4.86 28.70 -14.29
N ARG A 4 -5.18 28.57 -13.00
CA ARG A 4 -5.38 29.74 -12.14
C ARG A 4 -4.02 30.38 -11.96
N THR A 5 -3.73 31.42 -12.73
CA THR A 5 -2.57 32.29 -12.51
C THR A 5 -2.73 32.95 -11.14
N THR A 6 -1.84 32.60 -10.22
CA THR A 6 -1.72 33.25 -8.91
C THR A 6 -1.49 34.76 -9.12
N PRO A 7 -2.12 35.66 -8.34
CA PRO A 7 -1.83 37.08 -8.40
C PRO A 7 -0.34 37.34 -8.18
N ALA A 8 0.26 38.22 -8.99
CA ALA A 8 1.66 38.59 -8.86
C ALA A 8 1.95 39.10 -7.44
N GLY A 9 2.89 38.44 -6.74
CA GLY A 9 3.40 38.86 -5.43
C GLY A 9 3.06 37.97 -4.23
N ARG A 10 2.31 36.87 -4.39
CA ARG A 10 2.07 35.91 -3.28
C ARG A 10 2.99 34.69 -3.41
N THR A 11 3.95 34.54 -2.48
CA THR A 11 4.74 33.31 -2.33
C THR A 11 3.79 32.12 -2.15
N ARG A 12 3.89 31.12 -3.01
CA ARG A 12 3.09 29.90 -2.90
C ARG A 12 3.83 28.91 -2.01
N ARG A 13 3.14 28.36 -1.02
CA ARG A 13 3.72 27.40 -0.07
C ARG A 13 3.32 25.98 -0.42
N GLY A 14 4.23 25.04 -0.19
CA GLY A 14 3.95 23.62 -0.39
C GLY A 14 4.94 22.70 0.32
N VAL A 15 4.69 21.40 0.18
CA VAL A 15 5.54 20.32 0.69
C VAL A 15 6.07 19.54 -0.51
N LEU A 16 7.38 19.27 -0.55
CA LEU A 16 7.96 18.35 -1.51
C LEU A 16 7.65 16.92 -1.05
N ALA A 17 6.78 16.24 -1.79
CA ALA A 17 6.42 14.85 -1.52
C ALA A 17 7.17 13.90 -2.46
N ILE A 18 7.70 12.82 -1.90
CA ILE A 18 8.43 11.78 -2.60
C ILE A 18 7.69 10.47 -2.38
N ASP A 19 7.36 9.77 -3.47
CA ASP A 19 6.75 8.43 -3.46
C ASP A 19 7.70 7.45 -4.14
N GLU A 20 8.42 6.68 -3.33
CA GLU A 20 9.33 5.62 -3.78
C GLU A 20 8.54 4.32 -3.94
N GLY A 21 8.07 4.04 -5.16
CA GLY A 21 7.32 2.83 -5.46
C GLY A 21 8.18 1.73 -6.08
N THR A 22 7.70 0.48 -6.03
CA THR A 22 8.47 -0.69 -6.52
C THR A 22 8.89 -0.62 -7.99
N THR A 23 8.11 0.02 -8.87
CA THR A 23 8.46 0.12 -10.31
C THR A 23 9.05 1.46 -10.70
N GLY A 24 9.18 2.40 -9.76
CA GLY A 24 9.68 3.73 -10.04
C GLY A 24 9.32 4.75 -8.97
N THR A 25 10.10 5.83 -8.95
CA THR A 25 9.95 6.93 -8.00
C THR A 25 9.16 8.07 -8.61
N ARG A 26 8.34 8.73 -7.79
CA ARG A 26 7.63 9.96 -8.13
C ARG A 26 7.94 11.06 -7.14
N ALA A 27 7.89 12.30 -7.60
CA ALA A 27 7.86 13.45 -6.71
C ALA A 27 7.04 14.59 -7.28
N GLY A 28 6.49 15.40 -6.39
CA GLY A 28 5.72 16.59 -6.74
C GLY A 28 5.56 17.51 -5.54
N ILE A 29 5.16 18.76 -5.77
CA ILE A 29 4.81 19.69 -4.70
C ILE A 29 3.34 19.55 -4.38
N VAL A 30 3.00 19.28 -3.12
CA VAL A 30 1.64 19.39 -2.60
C VAL A 30 1.46 20.80 -2.04
N TRP A 31 0.56 21.55 -2.65
CA TRP A 31 0.38 22.96 -2.37
C TRP A 31 -0.56 23.20 -1.21
N GLU A 32 -0.56 24.42 -0.65
CA GLU A 32 -1.45 24.82 0.46
C GLU A 32 -2.97 24.61 0.20
N ASP A 33 -3.39 24.48 -1.05
CA ASP A 33 -4.77 24.11 -1.44
C ASP A 33 -5.06 22.59 -1.32
N GLY A 34 -4.07 21.81 -0.89
CA GLY A 34 -4.11 20.36 -0.73
C GLY A 34 -3.95 19.58 -2.03
N GLY A 35 -3.84 20.26 -3.19
CA GLY A 35 -3.67 19.65 -4.50
C GLY A 35 -2.21 19.39 -4.85
N VAL A 36 -1.98 18.41 -5.72
CA VAL A 36 -0.64 18.08 -6.22
C VAL A 36 -0.34 18.89 -7.49
N GLY A 37 0.86 19.47 -7.55
CA GLY A 37 1.40 20.09 -8.76
C GLY A 37 1.76 19.07 -9.83
N GLU A 38 2.66 19.46 -10.73
CA GLU A 38 3.23 18.51 -11.69
C GLU A 38 3.96 17.39 -10.95
N VAL A 39 3.69 16.15 -11.36
CA VAL A 39 4.31 14.94 -10.80
C VAL A 39 5.31 14.41 -11.80
N PHE A 40 6.55 14.31 -11.36
CA PHE A 40 7.63 13.71 -12.12
C PHE A 40 7.75 12.24 -11.76
N TYR A 41 8.10 11.40 -12.72
CA TYR A 41 8.24 9.96 -12.56
C TYR A 41 9.51 9.47 -13.21
N ARG A 42 10.22 8.56 -12.53
CA ARG A 42 11.35 7.84 -13.10
C ARG A 42 11.19 6.35 -12.82
N PRO A 43 11.21 5.49 -13.84
CA PRO A 43 11.15 4.04 -13.63
C PRO A 43 12.42 3.54 -12.93
N ILE A 44 12.27 2.48 -12.15
CA ILE A 44 13.36 1.74 -11.51
C ILE A 44 13.31 0.29 -12.01
N LYS A 45 14.48 -0.29 -12.29
CA LYS A 45 14.59 -1.69 -12.67
C LYS A 45 14.32 -2.60 -11.47
N VAL A 46 13.39 -3.54 -11.66
CA VAL A 46 13.20 -4.70 -10.78
C VAL A 46 13.86 -5.91 -11.44
N SER A 47 14.71 -6.61 -10.71
CA SER A 47 15.44 -7.77 -11.19
C SER A 47 14.96 -9.06 -10.52
N HIS A 48 15.00 -10.15 -11.29
CA HIS A 48 14.61 -11.49 -10.86
C HIS A 48 15.77 -12.46 -11.15
N PRO A 49 16.77 -12.53 -10.26
CA PRO A 49 17.93 -13.42 -10.44
C PRO A 49 17.54 -14.90 -10.54
N ASP A 50 16.46 -15.27 -9.86
CA ASP A 50 15.85 -16.60 -9.89
C ASP A 50 14.32 -16.50 -9.69
N ALA A 51 13.64 -17.64 -9.55
CA ALA A 51 12.18 -17.71 -9.47
C ALA A 51 11.58 -17.16 -8.16
N LEU A 52 12.38 -17.00 -7.11
CA LEU A 52 11.94 -16.56 -5.78
C LEU A 52 12.55 -15.20 -5.39
N SER A 53 13.70 -14.86 -5.96
CA SER A 53 14.42 -13.63 -5.66
C SER A 53 13.87 -12.43 -6.43
N VAL A 54 13.69 -11.31 -5.73
CA VAL A 54 13.30 -10.02 -6.32
C VAL A 54 14.18 -8.91 -5.74
N GLU A 55 14.92 -8.22 -6.60
CA GLU A 55 15.97 -7.30 -6.18
C GLU A 55 15.92 -5.95 -6.93
N GLN A 56 16.33 -4.88 -6.25
CA GLN A 56 16.52 -3.53 -6.80
C GLN A 56 17.91 -3.00 -6.46
N ASP A 57 18.44 -2.09 -7.28
CA ASP A 57 19.68 -1.36 -6.95
C ASP A 57 19.36 -0.14 -6.06
N PRO A 58 19.85 -0.07 -4.80
CA PRO A 58 19.63 1.07 -3.92
C PRO A 58 20.17 2.40 -4.48
N MET A 59 21.21 2.36 -5.31
CA MET A 59 21.75 3.56 -5.97
C MET A 59 20.87 4.01 -7.14
N GLU A 60 20.19 3.10 -7.82
CA GLU A 60 19.17 3.46 -8.82
C GLU A 60 17.97 4.12 -8.15
N ILE A 61 17.49 3.56 -7.03
CA ILE A 61 16.44 4.16 -6.20
C ILE A 61 16.81 5.60 -5.80
N TRP A 62 18.05 5.77 -5.29
CA TRP A 62 18.53 7.08 -4.86
C TRP A 62 18.65 8.08 -6.02
N THR A 63 19.25 7.67 -7.14
CA THR A 63 19.41 8.52 -8.32
C THR A 63 18.06 8.91 -8.92
N ALA A 64 17.12 7.96 -8.95
CA ALA A 64 15.75 8.22 -9.39
C ALA A 64 15.06 9.27 -8.50
N THR A 65 15.19 9.11 -7.18
CA THR A 65 14.66 10.03 -6.17
C THR A 65 15.18 11.45 -6.36
N LEU A 66 16.51 11.63 -6.45
CA LEU A 66 17.11 12.94 -6.65
C LEU A 66 16.62 13.63 -7.93
N ASP A 67 16.54 12.88 -9.02
CA ASP A 67 16.16 13.43 -10.32
C ASP A 67 14.70 13.90 -10.34
N VAL A 68 13.76 13.13 -9.78
CA VAL A 68 12.35 13.56 -9.73
C VAL A 68 12.16 14.72 -8.76
N CYS A 69 12.90 14.76 -7.65
CA CYS A 69 12.84 15.88 -6.71
C CYS A 69 13.34 17.18 -7.34
N ARG A 70 14.50 17.14 -8.01
CA ARG A 70 15.06 18.31 -8.68
C ARG A 70 14.15 18.82 -9.80
N GLN A 71 13.50 17.92 -10.53
CA GLN A 71 12.49 18.30 -11.52
C GLN A 71 11.27 18.96 -10.87
N ALA A 72 10.75 18.39 -9.78
CA ALA A 72 9.62 18.97 -9.03
C ALA A 72 9.94 20.37 -8.50
N LEU A 73 11.15 20.57 -7.95
CA LEU A 73 11.62 21.85 -7.47
C LEU A 73 11.80 22.86 -8.61
N ALA A 74 12.37 22.45 -9.75
CA ALA A 74 12.53 23.32 -10.91
C ALA A 74 11.16 23.75 -11.49
N ALA A 75 10.20 22.83 -11.56
CA ALA A 75 8.85 23.11 -12.06
C ALA A 75 8.01 23.98 -11.11
N ALA A 76 8.30 23.93 -9.81
CA ALA A 76 7.69 24.81 -8.81
C ALA A 76 8.01 26.30 -9.06
N GLY A 77 9.16 26.58 -9.65
CA GLY A 77 9.57 27.92 -10.09
C GLY A 77 9.89 28.91 -8.97
N ASP A 78 10.36 30.09 -9.37
CA ASP A 78 10.72 31.19 -8.48
C ASP A 78 9.48 31.71 -7.73
N GLY A 79 9.59 31.90 -6.42
CA GLY A 79 8.47 32.32 -5.57
C GLY A 79 7.69 31.18 -4.90
N THR A 80 8.19 29.94 -4.99
CA THR A 80 7.74 28.84 -4.15
C THR A 80 8.53 28.76 -2.85
N GLU A 81 7.81 28.65 -1.74
CA GLU A 81 8.37 28.28 -0.43
C GLU A 81 8.06 26.81 -0.14
N VAL A 82 9.09 25.97 -0.23
CA VAL A 82 8.98 24.57 0.21
C VAL A 82 9.16 24.55 1.72
N THR A 83 8.08 24.20 2.43
CA THR A 83 8.01 24.26 3.90
C THR A 83 8.58 23.01 4.56
N ALA A 84 8.45 21.85 3.90
CA ALA A 84 8.94 20.56 4.35
C ALA A 84 9.15 19.60 3.17
N CYS A 85 9.83 18.49 3.46
CA CYS A 85 9.90 17.30 2.63
C CYS A 85 9.17 16.14 3.34
N ALA A 86 8.48 15.32 2.57
CA ALA A 86 7.76 14.14 3.05
C ALA A 86 8.12 12.91 2.20
N LEU A 87 8.30 11.78 2.86
CA LEU A 87 8.56 10.49 2.22
C LEU A 87 7.33 9.60 2.31
N THR A 88 7.07 8.89 1.22
CA THR A 88 6.30 7.66 1.25
C THR A 88 7.02 6.61 0.43
N THR A 89 7.03 5.36 0.91
CA THR A 89 7.87 4.32 0.32
C THR A 89 7.15 2.99 0.18
N GLN A 90 7.58 2.19 -0.79
CA GLN A 90 7.30 0.76 -0.84
C GLN A 90 7.75 0.14 0.48
N ARG A 91 6.89 -0.72 1.02
CA ARG A 91 7.03 -1.23 2.38
C ARG A 91 7.86 -2.50 2.40
N ALA A 92 8.58 -2.77 3.49
CA ALA A 92 9.32 -4.02 3.77
C ALA A 92 10.48 -4.39 2.82
N THR A 93 10.71 -3.66 1.73
CA THR A 93 11.95 -3.73 0.95
C THR A 93 13.11 -3.27 1.84
N ALA A 94 14.17 -4.08 1.95
CA ALA A 94 15.25 -3.85 2.91
C ALA A 94 16.64 -3.76 2.25
N ILE A 95 17.51 -2.97 2.87
CA ILE A 95 18.82 -2.58 2.33
C ILE A 95 19.89 -2.75 3.42
N LEU A 96 21.07 -3.20 3.01
CA LEU A 96 22.29 -3.22 3.82
C LEU A 96 23.34 -2.29 3.18
N TRP A 97 23.84 -1.33 3.94
CA TRP A 97 24.83 -0.37 3.45
C TRP A 97 25.90 -0.05 4.47
N ASP A 98 27.00 0.51 3.99
CA ASP A 98 28.11 0.95 4.81
C ASP A 98 27.95 2.43 5.16
N ARG A 99 27.88 2.76 6.46
CA ARG A 99 27.74 4.13 6.96
C ARG A 99 28.93 5.04 6.70
N VAL A 100 30.11 4.49 6.43
CA VAL A 100 31.33 5.26 6.18
C VAL A 100 31.39 5.67 4.71
N THR A 101 31.11 4.73 3.81
CA THR A 101 31.12 5.02 2.37
C THR A 101 29.79 5.57 1.85
N GLY A 102 28.70 5.31 2.56
CA GLY A 102 27.33 5.61 2.14
C GLY A 102 26.85 4.74 0.97
N LEU A 103 27.53 3.64 0.69
CA LEU A 103 27.23 2.76 -0.44
C LEU A 103 26.55 1.46 0.02
N PRO A 104 25.57 0.96 -0.75
CA PRO A 104 24.98 -0.35 -0.49
C PRO A 104 26.03 -1.45 -0.67
N LEU A 105 25.96 -2.47 0.18
CA LEU A 105 26.83 -3.64 0.08
C LEU A 105 26.26 -4.70 -0.86
N LEU A 106 24.94 -4.70 -1.04
CA LEU A 106 24.17 -5.67 -1.81
C LEU A 106 22.97 -4.98 -2.47
N PRO A 107 22.35 -5.59 -3.50
CA PRO A 107 21.02 -5.20 -3.95
C PRO A 107 20.00 -5.21 -2.79
N ALA A 108 19.00 -4.32 -2.87
CA ALA A 108 17.87 -4.33 -1.95
C ALA A 108 17.06 -5.61 -2.15
N VAL A 109 16.62 -6.24 -1.06
CA VAL A 109 15.63 -7.32 -1.13
C VAL A 109 14.24 -6.71 -1.20
N VAL A 110 13.53 -6.92 -2.31
CA VAL A 110 12.22 -6.30 -2.54
C VAL A 110 11.15 -7.04 -1.75
N TRP A 111 10.08 -6.35 -1.38
CA TRP A 111 8.93 -6.92 -0.66
C TRP A 111 8.26 -8.12 -1.35
N GLN A 112 8.50 -8.34 -2.64
CA GLN A 112 7.96 -9.49 -3.38
C GLN A 112 8.85 -10.73 -3.29
N ASP A 113 10.05 -10.59 -2.70
CA ASP A 113 11.01 -11.68 -2.55
C ASP A 113 10.48 -12.79 -1.64
N ARG A 114 10.68 -14.03 -2.07
CA ARG A 114 10.23 -15.26 -1.40
C ARG A 114 11.34 -16.28 -1.21
N ARG A 115 12.61 -15.90 -1.35
CA ARG A 115 13.74 -16.85 -1.34
C ARG A 115 13.84 -17.65 -0.04
N TYR A 116 13.37 -17.08 1.07
CA TYR A 116 13.30 -17.74 2.38
C TYR A 116 11.88 -18.14 2.80
N ALA A 117 10.90 -18.09 1.89
CA ALA A 117 9.52 -18.43 2.24
C ALA A 117 9.38 -19.87 2.75
N GLN A 118 10.16 -20.82 2.21
CA GLN A 118 10.16 -22.21 2.69
C GLN A 118 10.75 -22.33 4.11
N ASP A 119 11.86 -21.65 4.39
CA ASP A 119 12.46 -21.62 5.73
C ASP A 119 11.45 -21.10 6.77
N LEU A 120 10.68 -20.07 6.40
CA LEU A 120 9.71 -19.44 7.27
C LEU A 120 8.54 -20.36 7.66
N THR A 121 8.20 -21.35 6.82
CA THR A 121 7.15 -22.33 7.16
C THR A 121 7.45 -23.11 8.43
N ALA A 122 8.72 -23.27 8.78
CA ALA A 122 9.12 -23.96 10.00
C ALA A 122 8.76 -23.20 11.29
N TYR A 123 8.42 -21.91 11.19
CA TYR A 123 8.08 -21.06 12.34
C TYR A 123 6.57 -20.83 12.49
N GLU A 124 5.77 -21.05 11.45
CA GLU A 124 4.34 -20.69 11.41
C GLU A 124 3.55 -21.29 12.59
N GLU A 125 3.67 -22.59 12.85
CA GLU A 125 2.91 -23.26 13.93
C GLU A 125 3.20 -22.67 15.31
N ALA A 126 4.45 -22.33 15.58
CA ALA A 126 4.88 -21.84 16.88
C ALA A 126 4.67 -20.32 17.04
N TRP A 127 4.86 -19.56 15.96
CA TRP A 127 4.96 -18.10 16.02
C TRP A 127 3.74 -17.37 15.47
N ASP A 128 2.92 -17.95 14.58
CA ASP A 128 1.75 -17.24 14.04
C ASP A 128 0.79 -16.77 15.14
N PRO A 129 0.40 -17.59 16.14
CA PRO A 129 -0.49 -17.11 17.21
C PRO A 129 0.11 -15.94 17.99
N VAL A 130 1.42 -15.99 18.26
CA VAL A 130 2.15 -14.97 19.02
C VAL A 130 2.29 -13.68 18.22
N LEU A 131 2.68 -13.78 16.95
CA LEU A 131 2.90 -12.63 16.08
C LEU A 131 1.59 -11.96 15.68
N LEU A 132 0.50 -12.72 15.49
CA LEU A 132 -0.82 -12.13 15.24
C LEU A 132 -1.28 -11.27 16.41
N GLU A 133 -1.03 -11.71 17.65
CA GLU A 133 -1.36 -10.94 18.86
C GLU A 133 -0.49 -9.70 19.03
N ARG A 134 0.82 -9.83 18.82
CA ARG A 134 1.80 -8.76 19.07
C ARG A 134 1.93 -7.75 17.93
N THR A 135 1.99 -8.25 16.70
CA THR A 135 2.36 -7.49 15.50
C THR A 135 1.21 -7.33 14.50
N GLY A 136 0.09 -8.04 14.72
CA GLY A 136 -1.03 -8.04 13.79
C GLY A 136 -0.78 -8.79 12.49
N ARG A 137 0.31 -9.55 12.41
CA ARG A 137 0.75 -10.26 11.20
C ARG A 137 1.28 -11.65 11.57
N PRO A 138 1.08 -12.67 10.73
CA PRO A 138 1.72 -13.98 10.90
C PRO A 138 3.20 -13.91 10.49
N VAL A 139 3.94 -15.00 10.65
CA VAL A 139 5.31 -15.17 10.13
C VAL A 139 5.36 -14.81 8.65
N GLY A 140 4.39 -15.31 7.87
CA GLY A 140 4.24 -14.99 6.46
C GLY A 140 5.41 -15.45 5.59
N SER A 141 5.40 -15.04 4.31
CA SER A 141 6.37 -15.52 3.31
C SER A 141 7.60 -14.64 3.14
N ARG A 142 7.75 -13.59 3.94
CA ARG A 142 8.81 -12.58 3.82
C ARG A 142 9.20 -12.06 5.20
N GLN A 143 10.49 -12.09 5.51
CA GLN A 143 11.07 -11.51 6.71
C GLN A 143 12.40 -10.79 6.38
N PRO A 144 12.44 -9.44 6.31
CA PRO A 144 13.66 -8.71 5.97
C PRO A 144 14.78 -8.91 7.01
N PHE A 145 14.43 -9.15 8.28
CA PHE A 145 15.40 -9.47 9.34
C PHE A 145 16.09 -10.82 9.09
N LEU A 146 15.34 -11.85 8.68
CA LEU A 146 15.90 -13.15 8.30
C LEU A 146 16.84 -13.00 7.11
N TRP A 147 16.43 -12.24 6.08
CA TRP A 147 17.30 -11.98 4.93
C TRP A 147 18.62 -11.35 5.36
N ALA A 148 18.58 -10.29 6.18
CA ALA A 148 19.79 -9.62 6.64
C ALA A 148 20.67 -10.54 7.50
N ALA A 149 20.07 -11.34 8.39
CA ALA A 149 20.79 -12.34 9.18
C ALA A 149 21.51 -13.39 8.30
N ARG A 150 20.86 -13.85 7.22
CA ARG A 150 21.49 -14.76 6.24
C ARG A 150 22.64 -14.09 5.49
N GLN A 151 22.47 -12.84 5.04
CA GLN A 151 23.56 -12.13 4.37
C GLN A 151 24.75 -11.90 5.31
N LEU A 152 24.51 -11.58 6.57
CA LEU A 152 25.56 -11.48 7.60
C LEU A 152 26.32 -12.79 7.82
N ALA A 153 25.62 -13.93 7.79
CA ALA A 153 26.23 -15.24 7.98
C ALA A 153 27.01 -15.75 6.75
N GLU A 154 26.53 -15.41 5.55
CA GLU A 154 27.00 -16.02 4.29
C GLU A 154 27.96 -15.13 3.49
N ARG A 155 27.95 -13.81 3.70
CA ARG A 155 28.74 -12.84 2.92
C ARG A 155 29.89 -12.24 3.75
N PRO A 156 31.16 -12.56 3.42
CA PRO A 156 32.32 -12.05 4.16
C PRO A 156 32.39 -10.52 4.23
N GLU A 157 31.99 -9.82 3.18
CA GLU A 157 31.98 -8.36 3.08
C GLU A 157 30.95 -7.71 4.02
N VAL A 158 29.76 -8.31 4.15
CA VAL A 158 28.71 -7.86 5.09
C VAL A 158 29.14 -8.14 6.53
N ALA A 159 29.65 -9.34 6.80
CA ALA A 159 30.18 -9.72 8.10
C ALA A 159 31.34 -8.83 8.55
N ALA A 160 32.24 -8.46 7.63
CA ALA A 160 33.33 -7.53 7.91
C ALA A 160 32.81 -6.13 8.27
N ALA A 161 31.87 -5.59 7.49
CA ALA A 161 31.26 -4.30 7.78
C ALA A 161 30.55 -4.27 9.14
N HIS A 162 29.87 -5.35 9.54
CA HIS A 162 29.25 -5.46 10.86
C HIS A 162 30.28 -5.47 11.99
N ARG A 163 31.31 -6.32 11.90
CA ARG A 163 32.38 -6.40 12.91
C ARG A 163 33.14 -5.07 13.09
N GLU A 164 33.23 -4.28 12.03
CA GLU A 164 33.88 -2.97 12.04
C GLU A 164 32.93 -1.83 12.48
N GLY A 165 31.68 -2.13 12.83
CA GLY A 165 30.69 -1.13 13.23
C GLY A 165 30.24 -0.19 12.10
N ARG A 166 30.46 -0.60 10.84
CA ARG A 166 30.16 0.18 9.64
C ARG A 166 28.80 -0.16 9.01
N LEU A 167 28.28 -1.36 9.27
CA LEU A 167 27.03 -1.81 8.65
C LEU A 167 25.81 -1.07 9.21
N LEU A 168 24.89 -0.71 8.32
CA LEU A 168 23.54 -0.27 8.65
C LEU A 168 22.51 -1.13 7.92
N PHE A 169 21.35 -1.27 8.54
CA PHE A 169 20.17 -1.94 8.01
C PHE A 169 18.98 -0.99 8.04
N GLY A 170 18.07 -1.14 7.10
CA GLY A 170 16.82 -0.39 7.11
C GLY A 170 15.94 -0.70 5.92
N THR A 171 14.70 -0.25 6.00
CA THR A 171 13.78 -0.20 4.87
C THR A 171 14.11 0.99 3.95
N VAL A 172 13.42 1.10 2.82
CA VAL A 172 13.65 2.18 1.83
C VAL A 172 13.55 3.58 2.46
N ASP A 173 12.58 3.80 3.36
CA ASP A 173 12.48 5.06 4.10
C ASP A 173 13.74 5.36 4.90
N THR A 174 14.27 4.38 5.64
CA THR A 174 15.52 4.54 6.40
C THR A 174 16.69 4.91 5.50
N TRP A 175 16.80 4.25 4.34
CA TRP A 175 17.83 4.55 3.35
C TRP A 175 17.69 5.97 2.80
N LEU A 176 16.49 6.39 2.42
CA LEU A 176 16.25 7.73 1.87
C LEU A 176 16.41 8.83 2.93
N ILE A 177 15.97 8.60 4.16
CA ILE A 177 16.23 9.49 5.31
C ILE A 177 17.74 9.66 5.48
N TRP A 178 18.48 8.55 5.49
CA TRP A 178 19.94 8.57 5.63
C TRP A 178 20.61 9.36 4.49
N GLN A 179 20.20 9.13 3.24
CA GLN A 179 20.77 9.83 2.08
C GLN A 179 20.43 11.32 2.05
N LEU A 180 19.17 11.68 2.28
CA LEU A 180 18.71 13.07 2.27
C LEU A 180 19.34 13.90 3.40
N THR A 181 19.69 13.26 4.51
CA THR A 181 20.33 13.90 5.67
C THR A 181 21.86 13.73 5.70
N ARG A 182 22.45 13.13 4.67
CA ARG A 182 23.89 12.78 4.59
C ARG A 182 24.41 12.03 5.81
N GLY A 183 23.62 11.06 6.25
CA GLY A 183 23.94 10.14 7.33
C GLY A 183 23.73 10.67 8.73
N ALA A 184 23.12 11.85 8.89
CA ALA A 184 22.77 12.39 10.20
C ALA A 184 21.68 11.57 10.91
N THR A 185 20.76 10.97 10.14
CA THR A 185 19.62 10.22 10.68
C THR A 185 19.60 8.78 10.18
N HIS A 186 19.52 7.82 11.10
CA HIS A 186 19.27 6.39 10.83
C HIS A 186 18.00 5.97 11.59
N ALA A 187 16.84 6.16 10.94
CA ALA A 187 15.54 5.97 11.55
C ALA A 187 14.52 5.39 10.56
N THR A 188 13.49 4.74 11.09
CA THR A 188 12.27 4.35 10.37
C THR A 188 11.04 4.79 11.16
N THR A 189 9.90 4.81 10.50
CA THR A 189 8.63 5.23 11.10
C THR A 189 7.68 4.06 11.33
N ALA A 190 6.72 4.26 12.23
CA ALA A 190 5.75 3.24 12.65
C ALA A 190 5.10 2.49 11.46
N SER A 191 4.60 3.21 10.45
CA SER A 191 3.94 2.60 9.29
C SER A 191 4.87 1.74 8.42
N ASN A 192 6.13 2.15 8.27
CA ASN A 192 7.14 1.36 7.55
C ASN A 192 7.58 0.14 8.36
N ALA A 193 7.91 0.35 9.65
CA ALA A 193 8.27 -0.72 10.58
C ALA A 193 7.17 -1.78 10.70
N GLY A 194 5.89 -1.36 10.73
CA GLY A 194 4.72 -2.23 10.76
C GLY A 194 4.69 -3.30 9.65
N SER A 195 5.35 -3.04 8.53
CA SER A 195 5.36 -3.95 7.38
C SER A 195 6.54 -4.94 7.37
N THR A 196 7.48 -4.78 8.31
CA THR A 196 8.67 -5.63 8.46
C THR A 196 8.40 -6.92 9.21
N GLY A 197 7.25 -7.03 9.90
CA GLY A 197 6.93 -8.16 10.78
C GLY A 197 7.62 -8.13 12.14
N GLY A 198 8.33 -7.03 12.47
CA GLY A 198 9.04 -6.88 13.74
C GLY A 198 8.52 -5.74 14.62
N TYR A 199 7.34 -5.19 14.35
CA TYR A 199 6.79 -4.03 15.07
C TYR A 199 5.68 -4.47 16.04
N LEU A 200 5.83 -4.14 17.31
CA LEU A 200 4.84 -4.36 18.36
C LEU A 200 3.77 -3.26 18.31
N LEU A 201 2.51 -3.65 18.09
CA LEU A 201 1.41 -2.70 17.85
C LEU A 201 1.08 -1.86 19.09
N HIS A 202 1.07 -2.47 20.28
CA HIS A 202 0.70 -1.80 21.52
C HIS A 202 1.86 -0.98 22.11
N GLU A 203 3.07 -1.54 22.06
CA GLU A 203 4.27 -0.95 22.66
C GLU A 203 4.93 0.11 21.77
N HIS A 204 4.61 0.12 20.47
CA HIS A 204 5.29 0.95 19.47
C HIS A 204 6.81 0.75 19.48
N ALA A 205 7.24 -0.51 19.64
CA ALA A 205 8.63 -0.92 19.79
C ALA A 205 8.98 -2.07 18.85
N TRP A 206 10.27 -2.37 18.70
CA TRP A 206 10.74 -3.56 17.99
C TRP A 206 10.44 -4.84 18.80
N ASP A 207 9.91 -5.87 18.15
CA ASP A 207 9.79 -7.23 18.70
C ASP A 207 11.17 -7.90 18.73
N THR A 208 11.98 -7.49 19.70
CA THR A 208 13.36 -7.98 19.84
C THR A 208 13.45 -9.48 20.07
N GLU A 209 12.40 -10.12 20.60
CA GLU A 209 12.35 -11.57 20.79
C GLU A 209 12.27 -12.28 19.43
N TRP A 210 11.30 -11.90 18.60
CA TRP A 210 11.14 -12.44 17.25
C TRP A 210 12.34 -12.12 16.35
N ILE A 211 12.82 -10.88 16.38
CA ILE A 211 13.95 -10.43 15.55
C ILE A 211 15.23 -11.19 15.93
N ALA A 212 15.49 -11.39 17.22
CA ALA A 212 16.64 -12.18 17.68
C ALA A 212 16.48 -13.67 17.35
N HIS A 213 15.25 -14.21 17.38
CA HIS A 213 14.98 -15.59 16.97
C HIS A 213 15.36 -15.84 15.49
N LEU A 214 15.13 -14.85 14.61
CA LEU A 214 15.55 -14.90 13.22
C LEU A 214 17.08 -14.78 13.02
N GLY A 215 17.84 -14.56 14.10
CA GLY A 215 19.30 -14.41 14.09
C GLY A 215 19.78 -13.01 13.70
N PHE A 216 18.91 -12.00 13.70
CA PHE A 216 19.28 -10.63 13.34
C PHE A 216 19.95 -9.88 14.51
N PRO A 217 21.10 -9.21 14.30
CA PRO A 217 21.76 -8.41 15.35
C PRO A 217 20.94 -7.17 15.72
N LEU A 218 20.50 -7.07 16.98
CA LEU A 218 19.63 -5.98 17.44
C LEU A 218 20.29 -4.59 17.39
N ASP A 219 21.63 -4.52 17.37
CA ASP A 219 22.40 -3.27 17.22
C ASP A 219 22.26 -2.63 15.83
N LEU A 220 21.75 -3.37 14.84
CA LEU A 220 21.49 -2.86 13.49
C LEU A 220 20.09 -2.26 13.33
N LEU A 221 19.21 -2.37 14.34
CA LEU A 221 17.87 -1.81 14.25
C LEU A 221 17.91 -0.28 14.17
N PRO A 222 17.26 0.35 13.16
CA PRO A 222 17.13 1.79 13.10
C PRO A 222 16.29 2.31 14.27
N ALA A 223 16.49 3.59 14.61
CA ALA A 223 15.61 4.27 15.56
C ALA A 223 14.16 4.22 15.05
N LEU A 224 13.24 3.84 15.93
CA LEU A 224 11.82 3.72 15.62
C LEU A 224 11.07 4.97 16.09
N CYS A 225 10.42 5.66 15.16
CA CYS A 225 9.80 6.97 15.40
C CYS A 225 8.31 6.99 14.98
N SER A 226 7.59 8.05 15.37
CA SER A 226 6.28 8.37 14.77
C SER A 226 6.45 8.76 13.29
N ASP A 227 5.36 8.69 12.52
CA ASP A 227 5.40 8.99 11.08
C ASP A 227 5.66 10.48 10.79
N ASP A 228 5.50 11.36 11.78
CA ASP A 228 5.70 12.82 11.74
C ASP A 228 6.92 13.31 12.54
N ALA A 229 7.80 12.40 12.99
CA ALA A 229 8.95 12.78 13.81
C ALA A 229 9.90 13.74 13.07
N ASP A 230 10.75 14.45 13.83
CA ASP A 230 11.88 15.19 13.24
C ASP A 230 12.93 14.19 12.74
N LEU A 231 12.92 13.94 11.43
CA LEU A 231 13.87 13.05 10.76
C LEU A 231 15.14 13.78 10.33
N GLY A 232 15.31 15.04 10.75
CA GLY A 232 16.40 15.92 10.36
C GLY A 232 16.02 16.83 9.20
N ARG A 233 17.03 17.35 8.50
CA ARG A 233 16.85 18.27 7.37
C ARG A 233 17.45 17.70 6.11
N THR A 234 16.84 18.01 4.98
CA THR A 234 17.44 17.75 3.68
C THR A 234 18.75 18.53 3.56
N ASP A 235 19.75 17.91 2.96
CA ASP A 235 21.02 18.52 2.64
C ASP A 235 20.92 19.39 1.38
N ALA A 236 21.37 20.64 1.48
CA ALA A 236 21.27 21.61 0.40
C ALA A 236 22.15 21.28 -0.80
N ASP A 237 23.34 20.71 -0.59
CA ASP A 237 24.24 20.33 -1.68
C ASP A 237 23.67 19.13 -2.47
N THR A 238 22.94 18.26 -1.78
CA THR A 238 22.34 17.05 -2.31
C THR A 238 21.06 17.36 -3.08
N LEU A 239 20.10 18.03 -2.43
CA LEU A 239 18.75 18.24 -2.97
C LEU A 239 18.58 19.60 -3.67
N GLY A 240 19.42 20.58 -3.33
CA GLY A 240 19.28 21.99 -3.75
C GLY A 240 18.52 22.87 -2.75
N ILE A 241 17.91 22.27 -1.72
CA ILE A 241 17.19 22.97 -0.64
C ILE A 241 17.46 22.30 0.71
N SER A 242 17.43 23.07 1.79
CA SER A 242 17.43 22.55 3.16
C SER A 242 16.10 22.82 3.85
N VAL A 243 15.28 21.80 3.98
CA VAL A 243 13.97 21.83 4.61
C VAL A 243 13.84 20.68 5.62
N PRO A 244 12.97 20.78 6.63
CA PRO A 244 12.68 19.65 7.51
C PRO A 244 12.18 18.44 6.72
N LEU A 245 12.70 17.26 7.03
CA LEU A 245 12.12 15.99 6.63
C LEU A 245 11.07 15.62 7.69
N ALA A 246 9.85 16.08 7.49
CA ALA A 246 8.84 16.15 8.56
C ALA A 246 7.80 15.02 8.52
N ALA A 247 7.89 14.12 7.54
CA ALA A 247 7.14 12.87 7.59
C ALA A 247 7.81 11.76 6.77
N SER A 248 7.59 10.53 7.22
CA SER A 248 7.88 9.32 6.44
C SER A 248 6.78 8.28 6.69
N MET A 249 6.19 7.75 5.63
CA MET A 249 5.09 6.79 5.70
C MET A 249 5.27 5.61 4.75
N GLY A 250 4.63 4.48 5.04
CA GLY A 250 4.41 3.46 4.03
C GLY A 250 3.38 3.92 2.99
N ASP A 251 3.58 3.57 1.71
CA ASP A 251 2.72 3.97 0.58
C ASP A 251 1.20 3.81 0.79
N GLN A 252 0.75 2.62 1.20
CA GLN A 252 -0.68 2.37 1.47
C GLN A 252 -1.19 3.14 2.69
N HIS A 253 -0.34 3.37 3.70
CA HIS A 253 -0.70 4.14 4.90
C HIS A 253 -0.90 5.62 4.57
N ALA A 254 -0.01 6.18 3.75
CA ALA A 254 -0.15 7.53 3.23
C ALA A 254 -1.42 7.65 2.37
N ALA A 255 -1.67 6.68 1.49
CA ALA A 255 -2.90 6.64 0.69
C ALA A 255 -4.15 6.58 1.57
N LEU A 256 -4.17 5.73 2.60
CA LEU A 256 -5.27 5.63 3.57
C LEU A 256 -5.55 6.97 4.24
N LEU A 257 -4.51 7.67 4.69
CA LEU A 257 -4.62 9.00 5.32
C LEU A 257 -5.25 10.01 4.34
N ALA A 258 -4.71 10.13 3.11
CA ALA A 258 -5.23 11.06 2.11
C ALA A 258 -6.65 10.73 1.66
N LEU A 259 -7.03 9.45 1.71
CA LEU A 259 -8.35 8.95 1.37
C LEU A 259 -9.28 8.87 2.60
N GLY A 260 -8.97 9.59 3.68
CA GLY A 260 -9.93 9.83 4.76
C GLY A 260 -9.93 8.81 5.88
N GLY A 261 -8.95 7.91 5.95
CA GLY A 261 -8.73 7.00 7.08
C GLY A 261 -8.26 7.74 8.34
N LEU A 262 -9.10 8.64 8.86
CA LEU A 262 -8.82 9.49 10.02
C LEU A 262 -9.57 9.06 11.28
N GLU A 263 -10.58 8.20 11.12
CA GLU A 263 -11.47 7.71 12.17
C GLU A 263 -11.89 6.27 11.90
N ALA A 264 -12.28 5.57 12.96
CA ALA A 264 -12.77 4.20 12.90
C ALA A 264 -13.90 4.04 11.86
N GLY A 265 -13.76 3.04 10.99
CA GLY A 265 -14.71 2.72 9.93
C GLY A 265 -14.58 3.57 8.66
N LEU A 266 -13.64 4.53 8.60
CA LEU A 266 -13.30 5.21 7.36
C LEU A 266 -12.20 4.42 6.63
N GLY A 267 -12.50 3.99 5.42
CA GLY A 267 -11.60 3.14 4.66
C GLY A 267 -11.51 3.49 3.18
N MET A 268 -10.61 2.79 2.52
CA MET A 268 -10.37 2.89 1.09
C MET A 268 -10.36 1.51 0.43
N CYS A 269 -10.66 1.49 -0.87
CA CYS A 269 -10.40 0.35 -1.74
C CYS A 269 -9.67 0.80 -3.00
N VAL A 270 -8.42 0.37 -3.17
CA VAL A 270 -7.61 0.70 -4.35
C VAL A 270 -7.59 -0.48 -5.30
N TYR A 271 -8.18 -0.30 -6.49
CA TYR A 271 -8.26 -1.30 -7.53
C TYR A 271 -7.10 -1.15 -8.53
N GLY A 272 -6.06 -1.98 -8.35
CA GLY A 272 -4.91 -2.09 -9.23
C GLY A 272 -4.81 -3.45 -9.89
N THR A 273 -3.61 -4.01 -9.96
CA THR A 273 -3.37 -5.42 -10.34
C THR A 273 -4.14 -6.38 -9.42
N GLY A 274 -4.06 -6.12 -8.12
CA GLY A 274 -4.95 -6.65 -7.10
C GLY A 274 -5.82 -5.53 -6.51
N ALA A 275 -6.71 -5.87 -5.58
CA ALA A 275 -7.46 -4.89 -4.79
C ALA A 275 -7.01 -4.94 -3.33
N PHE A 276 -6.80 -3.77 -2.74
CA PHE A 276 -6.46 -3.59 -1.34
C PHE A 276 -7.60 -2.84 -0.67
N VAL A 277 -8.11 -3.38 0.44
CA VAL A 277 -9.11 -2.77 1.30
C VAL A 277 -8.45 -2.46 2.62
N ASP A 278 -8.40 -1.18 2.95
CA ASP A 278 -7.80 -0.65 4.16
C ASP A 278 -8.86 0.12 4.93
N VAL A 279 -8.96 -0.10 6.24
CA VAL A 279 -9.87 0.67 7.10
C VAL A 279 -9.15 1.10 8.36
N ALA A 280 -9.36 2.34 8.78
CA ALA A 280 -8.99 2.75 10.12
C ALA A 280 -9.91 2.09 11.16
N THR A 281 -9.36 1.56 12.25
CA THR A 281 -10.12 0.84 13.28
C THR A 281 -10.25 1.61 14.59
N GLY A 282 -9.25 2.42 14.96
CA GLY A 282 -9.27 3.21 16.20
C GLY A 282 -7.88 3.41 16.79
N THR A 283 -7.83 3.86 18.05
CA THR A 283 -6.58 4.03 18.82
C THR A 283 -6.16 2.77 19.58
N GLU A 284 -6.95 1.70 19.50
CA GLU A 284 -6.60 0.35 19.93
C GLU A 284 -6.55 -0.54 18.69
N PRO A 285 -5.54 -1.41 18.54
CA PRO A 285 -5.46 -2.27 17.37
C PRO A 285 -6.57 -3.32 17.43
N ALA A 286 -7.34 -3.43 16.35
CA ALA A 286 -8.17 -4.62 16.13
C ALA A 286 -7.26 -5.73 15.62
N LEU A 287 -7.07 -6.79 16.41
CA LEU A 287 -6.17 -7.87 16.06
C LEU A 287 -6.83 -8.86 15.08
N PRO A 288 -6.08 -9.41 14.11
CA PRO A 288 -6.63 -10.40 13.19
C PRO A 288 -7.12 -11.64 13.92
N ARG A 289 -8.15 -12.27 13.37
CA ARG A 289 -8.71 -13.50 13.93
C ARG A 289 -8.23 -14.71 13.15
N THR A 290 -7.94 -15.81 13.85
CA THR A 290 -7.47 -17.05 13.22
C THR A 290 -8.55 -17.73 12.36
N ASP A 291 -9.84 -17.41 12.56
CA ASP A 291 -10.95 -17.88 11.74
C ASP A 291 -11.21 -17.04 10.49
N ILE A 292 -10.55 -15.87 10.35
CA ILE A 292 -10.63 -15.00 9.18
C ILE A 292 -9.21 -14.79 8.65
N ALA A 293 -8.77 -15.68 7.78
CA ALA A 293 -7.43 -15.61 7.23
C ALA A 293 -7.27 -14.40 6.29
N GLY A 294 -6.06 -13.85 6.23
CA GLY A 294 -5.68 -12.85 5.23
C GLY A 294 -6.01 -11.40 5.57
N VAL A 295 -6.56 -11.12 6.76
CA VAL A 295 -6.67 -9.76 7.32
C VAL A 295 -5.44 -9.49 8.18
N LEU A 296 -4.82 -8.32 8.02
CA LEU A 296 -3.60 -7.92 8.74
C LEU A 296 -3.86 -6.64 9.50
N ALA A 297 -3.43 -6.56 10.76
CA ALA A 297 -3.42 -5.32 11.52
C ALA A 297 -2.09 -4.59 11.36
N GLN A 298 -2.15 -3.27 11.33
CA GLN A 298 -0.97 -2.42 11.14
C GLN A 298 -1.17 -1.05 11.81
N PRO A 299 -0.09 -0.32 12.12
CA PRO A 299 -0.20 1.08 12.50
C PRO A 299 -0.63 1.88 11.26
N GLY A 300 -1.89 2.31 11.21
CA GLY A 300 -2.45 3.05 10.07
C GLY A 300 -1.70 4.36 9.84
N TRP A 301 -1.54 5.16 10.89
CA TRP A 301 -0.57 6.25 10.97
C TRP A 301 -0.37 6.67 12.43
N ARG A 302 0.81 7.18 12.76
CA ARG A 302 1.18 7.65 14.10
C ARG A 302 1.68 9.09 14.03
N GLN A 303 0.99 9.99 14.74
CA GLN A 303 1.34 11.40 14.89
C GLN A 303 1.70 11.68 16.35
N GLY A 304 2.98 11.91 16.63
CA GLY A 304 3.50 11.92 18.00
C GLY A 304 3.13 10.64 18.76
N GLU A 305 2.42 10.79 19.88
CA GLU A 305 1.94 9.67 20.71
C GLU A 305 0.61 9.08 20.25
N ARG A 306 -0.07 9.70 19.30
CA ARG A 306 -1.38 9.26 18.83
C ARG A 306 -1.22 8.35 17.62
N THR A 307 -1.62 7.09 17.77
CA THR A 307 -1.75 6.14 16.65
C THR A 307 -3.21 5.94 16.29
N LEU A 308 -3.51 5.94 14.99
CA LEU A 308 -4.71 5.33 14.46
C LEU A 308 -4.31 4.03 13.76
N PHE A 309 -4.80 2.91 14.24
CA PHE A 309 -4.55 1.60 13.65
C PHE A 309 -5.42 1.37 12.42
N SER A 310 -4.98 0.45 11.57
CA SER A 310 -5.75 -0.01 10.42
C SER A 310 -5.72 -1.52 10.26
N LEU A 311 -6.73 -2.02 9.56
CA LEU A 311 -6.75 -3.37 9.01
C LEU A 311 -6.60 -3.29 7.50
N GLU A 312 -5.84 -4.22 6.94
CA GLU A 312 -5.64 -4.39 5.50
C GLU A 312 -6.04 -5.82 5.11
N ALA A 313 -6.79 -5.93 4.03
CA ALA A 313 -7.07 -7.18 3.34
C ALA A 313 -6.86 -6.97 1.85
N TYR A 314 -6.38 -7.99 1.15
CA TYR A 314 -6.13 -7.86 -0.28
C TYR A 314 -6.46 -9.11 -1.10
N ALA A 315 -6.88 -8.86 -2.34
CA ALA A 315 -7.11 -9.87 -3.37
C ALA A 315 -6.08 -9.72 -4.49
N SER A 316 -5.38 -10.81 -4.82
CA SER A 316 -4.31 -10.81 -5.85
C SER A 316 -4.84 -10.64 -7.29
N THR A 317 -6.13 -10.92 -7.51
CA THR A 317 -6.71 -11.09 -8.84
C THR A 317 -7.87 -10.12 -9.06
N THR A 318 -7.56 -8.91 -9.54
CA THR A 318 -8.57 -7.94 -10.00
C THR A 318 -8.21 -7.39 -11.39
N GLY A 319 -7.40 -6.34 -11.48
CA GLY A 319 -6.92 -5.83 -12.77
C GLY A 319 -6.04 -6.83 -13.51
N SER A 320 -5.36 -7.73 -12.81
CA SER A 320 -4.66 -8.86 -13.44
C SER A 320 -5.59 -9.81 -14.18
N ALA A 321 -6.81 -10.07 -13.66
CA ALA A 321 -7.79 -10.89 -14.39
C ALA A 321 -8.25 -10.20 -15.67
N LEU A 322 -8.51 -8.88 -15.62
CA LEU A 322 -8.91 -8.12 -16.80
C LEU A 322 -7.82 -8.16 -17.88
N ARG A 323 -6.55 -7.97 -17.50
CA ARG A 323 -5.42 -8.07 -18.43
C ARG A 323 -5.25 -9.48 -18.97
N TRP A 324 -5.29 -10.50 -18.12
CA TRP A 324 -5.19 -11.89 -18.54
C TRP A 324 -6.27 -12.29 -19.56
N LEU A 325 -7.50 -11.83 -19.35
CA LEU A 325 -8.61 -12.06 -20.30
C LEU A 325 -8.38 -11.38 -21.66
N CYS A 326 -7.68 -10.25 -21.67
CA CYS A 326 -7.39 -9.48 -22.88
C CYS A 326 -6.13 -9.98 -23.59
N ASP A 327 -5.01 -9.94 -22.88
CA ASP A 327 -3.67 -10.10 -23.44
C ASP A 327 -3.33 -11.57 -23.67
N ASP A 328 -3.74 -12.46 -22.75
CA ASP A 328 -3.37 -13.88 -22.79
C ASP A 328 -4.46 -14.76 -23.41
N LEU A 329 -5.73 -14.57 -23.02
CA LEU A 329 -6.84 -15.36 -23.55
C LEU A 329 -7.47 -14.78 -24.83
N GLY A 330 -7.29 -13.49 -25.10
CA GLY A 330 -7.87 -12.84 -26.28
C GLY A 330 -9.41 -12.82 -26.31
N LEU A 331 -10.09 -12.93 -25.17
CA LEU A 331 -11.56 -12.90 -25.11
C LEU A 331 -12.12 -11.48 -25.29
N PHE A 332 -11.32 -10.47 -24.95
CA PHE A 332 -11.65 -9.05 -25.06
C PHE A 332 -10.43 -8.27 -25.58
N GLU A 333 -10.67 -7.20 -26.31
CA GLU A 333 -9.58 -6.36 -26.84
C GLU A 333 -8.96 -5.49 -25.76
N THR A 334 -9.78 -4.97 -24.84
CA THR A 334 -9.34 -4.06 -23.78
C THR A 334 -10.14 -4.27 -22.49
N PRO A 335 -9.58 -3.92 -21.32
CA PRO A 335 -10.34 -3.88 -20.06
C PRO A 335 -11.56 -2.95 -20.12
N GLN A 336 -11.50 -1.87 -20.91
CA GLN A 336 -12.62 -0.94 -21.12
C GLN A 336 -13.78 -1.64 -21.84
N GLN A 337 -13.49 -2.46 -22.85
CA GLN A 337 -14.49 -3.25 -23.56
C GLN A 337 -15.24 -4.22 -22.63
N ILE A 338 -14.56 -4.79 -21.62
CA ILE A 338 -15.22 -5.63 -20.60
C ILE A 338 -16.28 -4.81 -19.86
N GLY A 339 -15.93 -3.59 -19.43
CA GLY A 339 -16.88 -2.66 -18.79
C GLY A 339 -18.09 -2.35 -19.67
N GLU A 340 -17.85 -1.99 -20.92
CA GLU A 340 -18.90 -1.63 -21.89
C GLU A 340 -19.86 -2.79 -22.15
N LEU A 341 -19.35 -4.00 -22.38
CA LEU A 341 -20.15 -5.20 -22.60
C LEU A 341 -20.91 -5.63 -21.32
N ALA A 342 -20.27 -5.56 -20.17
CA ALA A 342 -20.93 -5.86 -18.89
C ALA A 342 -22.09 -4.90 -18.60
N ALA A 343 -22.04 -3.67 -19.10
CA ALA A 343 -23.11 -2.68 -18.93
C ALA A 343 -24.36 -2.97 -19.78
N THR A 344 -24.24 -3.77 -20.85
CA THR A 344 -25.38 -4.16 -21.70
C THR A 344 -26.10 -5.42 -21.21
N CYS A 345 -25.56 -6.09 -20.19
CA CYS A 345 -26.08 -7.33 -19.65
C CYS A 345 -26.57 -7.11 -18.20
N ALA A 346 -27.81 -7.53 -17.92
CA ALA A 346 -28.35 -7.51 -16.58
C ALA A 346 -27.85 -8.72 -15.78
N TYR A 347 -27.93 -8.63 -14.45
CA TYR A 347 -27.75 -9.79 -13.59
C TYR A 347 -28.77 -10.89 -13.93
N ALA A 348 -28.32 -12.13 -14.05
CA ALA A 348 -29.16 -13.30 -14.23
C ALA A 348 -28.88 -14.32 -13.10
N PRO A 349 -29.88 -14.66 -12.27
CA PRO A 349 -29.77 -15.75 -11.31
C PRO A 349 -29.38 -17.06 -12.00
N GLY A 350 -28.39 -17.78 -11.47
CA GLY A 350 -27.88 -19.02 -12.07
C GLY A 350 -27.17 -18.84 -13.42
N GLY A 351 -26.90 -17.62 -13.85
CA GLY A 351 -26.12 -17.32 -15.06
C GLY A 351 -24.62 -17.57 -14.89
N PRO A 352 -23.80 -17.14 -15.87
CA PRO A 352 -22.35 -17.29 -15.81
C PRO A 352 -21.74 -16.65 -14.56
N ARG A 353 -20.74 -17.32 -13.97
CA ARG A 353 -20.00 -16.85 -12.78
C ARG A 353 -18.52 -17.01 -13.01
N PHE A 354 -17.75 -15.99 -12.63
CA PHE A 354 -16.29 -16.03 -12.61
C PHE A 354 -15.80 -15.98 -11.18
N PHE A 355 -15.07 -17.02 -10.75
CA PHE A 355 -14.35 -17.05 -9.49
C PHE A 355 -12.89 -16.63 -9.76
N PRO A 356 -12.46 -15.41 -9.36
CA PRO A 356 -11.19 -14.83 -9.78
C PRO A 356 -10.05 -15.28 -8.86
N ALA A 357 -9.75 -16.58 -8.81
CA ALA A 357 -8.65 -17.14 -8.01
C ALA A 357 -7.44 -17.51 -8.87
N LEU A 358 -7.09 -16.68 -9.86
CA LEU A 358 -5.96 -16.96 -10.77
C LEU A 358 -4.60 -17.00 -10.05
N ALA A 359 -4.51 -16.38 -8.87
CA ALA A 359 -3.32 -16.39 -8.01
C ALA A 359 -3.66 -16.80 -6.56
N GLY A 360 -4.59 -17.74 -6.41
CA GLY A 360 -5.09 -18.19 -5.10
C GLY A 360 -6.03 -17.19 -4.41
N VAL A 361 -6.51 -17.57 -3.23
CA VAL A 361 -7.41 -16.77 -2.39
C VAL A 361 -6.78 -16.54 -1.02
N ARG A 362 -6.96 -15.33 -0.47
CA ARG A 362 -6.51 -14.97 0.88
C ARG A 362 -7.62 -14.90 1.90
N VAL A 363 -8.70 -14.23 1.52
CA VAL A 363 -9.88 -13.95 2.34
C VAL A 363 -11.09 -14.53 1.61
N PRO A 364 -12.05 -15.16 2.32
CA PRO A 364 -12.08 -15.36 3.78
C PRO A 364 -11.18 -16.50 4.28
N VAL A 365 -10.65 -17.33 3.36
CA VAL A 365 -9.82 -18.49 3.70
C VAL A 365 -8.53 -18.45 2.91
N TRP A 366 -7.41 -18.76 3.57
CA TRP A 366 -6.10 -18.91 2.93
C TRP A 366 -6.08 -20.20 2.11
N ARG A 367 -6.13 -20.04 0.78
CA ARG A 367 -6.07 -21.12 -0.21
C ARG A 367 -5.16 -20.67 -1.36
N PRO A 368 -3.82 -20.69 -1.16
CA PRO A 368 -2.86 -20.25 -2.18
C PRO A 368 -2.87 -21.12 -3.44
N GLY A 369 -3.30 -22.39 -3.33
CA GLY A 369 -3.44 -23.31 -4.46
C GLY A 369 -4.78 -23.24 -5.20
N ALA A 370 -5.71 -22.36 -4.80
CA ALA A 370 -6.96 -22.20 -5.53
C ALA A 370 -6.71 -21.63 -6.93
N THR A 371 -7.51 -22.07 -7.91
CA THR A 371 -7.42 -21.62 -9.31
C THR A 371 -8.68 -20.88 -9.73
N GLY A 372 -8.61 -20.06 -10.78
CA GLY A 372 -9.81 -19.39 -11.31
C GLY A 372 -10.80 -20.39 -11.93
N ALA A 373 -12.09 -20.04 -11.94
CA ALA A 373 -13.14 -20.83 -12.58
C ALA A 373 -14.17 -19.94 -13.29
N LEU A 374 -14.62 -20.38 -14.47
CA LEU A 374 -15.77 -19.81 -15.17
C LEU A 374 -16.83 -20.91 -15.30
N SER A 375 -17.98 -20.73 -14.64
CA SER A 375 -19.05 -21.73 -14.55
C SER A 375 -20.40 -21.14 -14.96
N GLY A 376 -21.44 -21.99 -15.05
CA GLY A 376 -22.80 -21.55 -15.39
C GLY A 376 -23.00 -21.18 -16.87
N LEU A 377 -22.15 -21.71 -17.75
CA LEU A 377 -22.23 -21.46 -19.19
C LEU A 377 -23.35 -22.28 -19.85
N SER A 378 -24.03 -21.67 -20.82
CA SER A 378 -25.02 -22.32 -21.67
C SER A 378 -24.79 -21.97 -23.15
N LEU A 379 -25.52 -22.58 -24.08
CA LEU A 379 -25.49 -22.20 -25.49
C LEU A 379 -25.93 -20.75 -25.76
N ALA A 380 -26.62 -20.12 -24.80
CA ALA A 380 -27.03 -18.72 -24.89
C ALA A 380 -25.98 -17.74 -24.35
N THR A 381 -24.90 -18.24 -23.73
CA THR A 381 -23.88 -17.39 -23.10
C THR A 381 -23.00 -16.72 -24.17
N GLY A 382 -23.02 -15.38 -24.17
CA GLY A 382 -22.18 -14.56 -25.03
C GLY A 382 -21.08 -13.82 -24.27
N ARG A 383 -20.39 -12.93 -25.00
CA ARG A 383 -19.29 -12.11 -24.44
C ARG A 383 -19.78 -11.13 -23.38
N ALA A 384 -21.02 -10.63 -23.48
CA ALA A 384 -21.60 -9.70 -22.53
C ALA A 384 -21.86 -10.35 -21.16
N GLU A 385 -22.40 -11.57 -21.16
CA GLU A 385 -22.64 -12.35 -19.95
C GLU A 385 -21.32 -12.74 -19.27
N ILE A 386 -20.29 -13.09 -20.05
CA ILE A 386 -18.95 -13.38 -19.52
C ILE A 386 -18.33 -12.10 -18.91
N ALA A 387 -18.41 -10.96 -19.62
CA ALA A 387 -17.89 -9.69 -19.11
C ALA A 387 -18.57 -9.29 -17.79
N ARG A 388 -19.90 -9.46 -17.71
CA ARG A 388 -20.68 -9.26 -16.49
C ARG A 388 -20.21 -10.17 -15.35
N ALA A 389 -20.07 -11.47 -15.62
CA ALA A 389 -19.61 -12.46 -14.64
C ALA A 389 -18.22 -12.12 -14.09
N VAL A 390 -17.32 -11.61 -14.94
CA VAL A 390 -15.97 -11.19 -14.53
C VAL A 390 -16.03 -10.00 -13.57
N LEU A 391 -16.80 -8.96 -13.89
CA LEU A 391 -16.92 -7.80 -12.99
C LEU A 391 -17.63 -8.15 -11.68
N GLU A 392 -18.66 -8.99 -11.72
CA GLU A 392 -19.33 -9.48 -10.51
C GLU A 392 -18.39 -10.32 -9.65
N GLY A 393 -17.60 -11.21 -10.24
CA GLY A 393 -16.59 -12.00 -9.53
C GLY A 393 -15.56 -11.12 -8.80
N ILE A 394 -15.02 -10.11 -9.49
CA ILE A 394 -14.11 -9.14 -8.88
C ILE A 394 -14.81 -8.40 -7.74
N ALA A 395 -16.03 -7.92 -7.96
CA ALA A 395 -16.76 -7.16 -6.95
C ALA A 395 -17.09 -8.00 -5.71
N HIS A 396 -17.47 -9.27 -5.90
CA HIS A 396 -17.68 -10.21 -4.81
C HIS A 396 -16.40 -10.49 -4.03
N SER A 397 -15.26 -10.70 -4.71
CA SER A 397 -13.97 -10.87 -4.02
C SER A 397 -13.61 -9.65 -3.17
N VAL A 398 -13.86 -8.43 -3.65
CA VAL A 398 -13.66 -7.21 -2.84
C VAL A 398 -14.65 -7.16 -1.67
N CYS A 399 -15.89 -7.60 -1.87
CA CYS A 399 -16.83 -7.68 -0.76
C CYS A 399 -16.38 -8.68 0.32
N ASP A 400 -15.71 -9.77 -0.05
CA ASP A 400 -15.16 -10.71 0.94
C ASP A 400 -14.03 -10.05 1.74
N LEU A 401 -13.22 -9.17 1.12
CA LEU A 401 -12.25 -8.34 1.85
C LEU A 401 -12.94 -7.39 2.83
N VAL A 402 -13.98 -6.68 2.37
CA VAL A 402 -14.75 -5.74 3.20
C VAL A 402 -15.40 -6.46 4.38
N ASP A 403 -16.05 -7.60 4.14
CA ASP A 403 -16.67 -8.42 5.18
C ASP A 403 -15.61 -8.89 6.19
N GLY A 404 -14.49 -9.47 5.72
CA GLY A 404 -13.44 -9.96 6.61
C GLY A 404 -12.81 -8.87 7.48
N VAL A 405 -12.60 -7.68 6.91
CA VAL A 405 -12.11 -6.52 7.65
C VAL A 405 -13.15 -6.00 8.65
N ALA A 406 -14.42 -5.89 8.26
CA ALA A 406 -15.49 -5.45 9.15
C ALA A 406 -15.70 -6.40 10.33
N ASP A 407 -15.66 -7.72 10.07
CA ASP A 407 -15.80 -8.77 11.09
C ASP A 407 -14.61 -8.81 12.05
N THR A 408 -13.40 -8.50 11.56
CA THR A 408 -12.19 -8.37 12.39
C THR A 408 -12.23 -7.09 13.24
N MET A 409 -12.70 -5.98 12.66
CA MET A 409 -12.89 -4.70 13.37
C MET A 409 -14.02 -4.77 14.41
N GLY A 410 -15.00 -5.67 14.23
CA GLY A 410 -16.21 -5.74 15.04
C GLY A 410 -17.21 -4.61 14.78
N ALA A 411 -17.05 -3.88 13.66
CA ALA A 411 -17.89 -2.76 13.28
C ALA A 411 -17.97 -2.62 11.75
N PRO A 412 -19.03 -2.02 11.18
CA PRO A 412 -19.13 -1.81 9.75
C PRO A 412 -18.27 -0.64 9.27
N PHE A 413 -17.98 -0.61 7.97
CA PHE A 413 -17.46 0.58 7.30
C PHE A 413 -18.52 1.69 7.34
N ARG A 414 -18.06 2.92 7.58
CA ARG A 414 -18.87 4.15 7.56
C ARG A 414 -18.75 4.90 6.24
N ARG A 415 -17.59 4.77 5.57
CA ARG A 415 -17.30 5.37 4.27
C ARG A 415 -16.25 4.52 3.58
N LEU A 416 -16.42 4.28 2.29
CA LEU A 416 -15.42 3.62 1.44
C LEU A 416 -15.10 4.51 0.23
N ARG A 417 -13.89 5.10 0.24
CA ARG A 417 -13.37 5.82 -0.93
C ARG A 417 -12.67 4.84 -1.86
N VAL A 418 -12.87 4.98 -3.16
CA VAL A 418 -12.31 4.06 -4.15
C VAL A 418 -11.36 4.76 -5.11
N GLY A 419 -10.32 4.04 -5.52
CA GLY A 419 -9.28 4.54 -6.40
C GLY A 419 -8.59 3.45 -7.22
N GLY A 420 -7.50 3.81 -7.90
CA GLY A 420 -6.74 2.90 -8.77
C GLY A 420 -7.32 2.78 -10.18
N GLY A 421 -6.51 2.29 -11.13
CA GLY A 421 -6.85 2.30 -12.56
C GLY A 421 -8.13 1.55 -12.91
N VAL A 422 -8.41 0.44 -12.23
CA VAL A 422 -9.61 -0.39 -12.49
C VAL A 422 -10.89 0.30 -11.99
N SER A 423 -10.79 1.22 -11.01
CA SER A 423 -11.93 2.03 -10.55
C SER A 423 -12.47 3.00 -11.61
N GLY A 424 -11.76 3.17 -12.74
CA GLY A 424 -12.28 3.88 -13.92
C GLY A 424 -13.54 3.23 -14.53
N SER A 425 -13.81 1.95 -14.22
CA SER A 425 -15.00 1.24 -14.67
C SER A 425 -16.23 1.61 -13.85
N ASP A 426 -17.08 2.50 -14.39
CA ASP A 426 -18.40 2.80 -13.80
C ASP A 426 -19.28 1.55 -13.59
N PRO A 427 -19.36 0.58 -14.53
CA PRO A 427 -20.13 -0.65 -14.32
C PRO A 427 -19.65 -1.45 -13.13
N LEU A 428 -18.33 -1.59 -12.94
CA LEU A 428 -17.75 -2.28 -11.78
C LEU A 428 -18.15 -1.57 -10.48
N LEU A 429 -17.99 -0.24 -10.41
CA LEU A 429 -18.29 0.50 -9.19
C LEU A 429 -19.79 0.51 -8.83
N ARG A 430 -20.68 0.45 -9.82
CA ARG A 430 -22.12 0.24 -9.57
C ARG A 430 -22.38 -1.14 -8.97
N ILE A 431 -21.82 -2.20 -9.56
CA ILE A 431 -21.94 -3.58 -9.04
C ILE A 431 -21.35 -3.65 -7.62
N GLN A 432 -20.23 -2.99 -7.38
CA GLN A 432 -19.61 -2.97 -6.07
C GLN A 432 -20.49 -2.26 -5.03
N ALA A 433 -21.03 -1.08 -5.36
CA ALA A 433 -21.92 -0.34 -4.46
C ALA A 433 -23.17 -1.17 -4.12
N ASP A 434 -23.74 -1.86 -5.11
CA ASP A 434 -24.84 -2.81 -4.94
C ASP A 434 -24.48 -3.94 -3.95
N LEU A 435 -23.34 -4.59 -4.14
CA LEU A 435 -22.97 -5.79 -3.37
C LEU A 435 -22.43 -5.48 -1.97
N VAL A 436 -21.71 -4.38 -1.79
CA VAL A 436 -21.31 -3.87 -0.46
C VAL A 436 -22.53 -3.27 0.25
N GLY A 437 -23.43 -2.66 -0.50
CA GLY A 437 -24.64 -2.02 0.01
C GLY A 437 -24.39 -0.72 0.75
N MET A 438 -23.37 0.04 0.34
CA MET A 438 -23.15 1.42 0.79
C MET A 438 -22.64 2.29 -0.37
N PRO A 439 -22.76 3.63 -0.27
CA PRO A 439 -22.26 4.53 -1.28
C PRO A 439 -20.72 4.43 -1.41
N LEU A 440 -20.23 4.38 -2.65
CA LEU A 440 -18.80 4.40 -2.95
C LEU A 440 -18.40 5.73 -3.57
N GLU A 441 -17.39 6.39 -3.00
CA GLU A 441 -16.89 7.66 -3.52
C GLU A 441 -15.61 7.41 -4.35
N ARG A 442 -15.70 7.54 -5.68
CA ARG A 442 -14.51 7.50 -6.55
C ARG A 442 -13.76 8.82 -6.50
N VAL A 443 -12.58 8.79 -5.90
CA VAL A 443 -11.72 9.96 -5.79
C VAL A 443 -11.10 10.29 -7.13
N ALA A 444 -11.20 11.56 -7.55
CA ALA A 444 -10.81 12.02 -8.88
C ALA A 444 -9.31 11.82 -9.17
N ASP A 445 -8.46 12.02 -8.15
CA ASP A 445 -7.03 11.84 -8.25
C ASP A 445 -6.55 10.85 -7.17
N SER A 446 -6.80 9.56 -7.40
CA SER A 446 -6.30 8.50 -6.51
C SER A 446 -4.84 8.13 -6.78
N ALA A 447 -4.29 8.50 -7.94
CA ALA A 447 -2.92 8.15 -8.33
C ALA A 447 -1.85 8.90 -7.52
N THR A 448 -2.20 10.04 -6.93
CA THR A 448 -1.31 10.84 -6.06
C THR A 448 -1.65 10.71 -4.57
N ALA A 449 -2.54 9.79 -4.18
CA ALA A 449 -3.01 9.68 -2.79
C ALA A 449 -1.86 9.46 -1.79
N SER A 450 -0.87 8.62 -2.13
CA SER A 450 0.34 8.40 -1.34
C SER A 450 1.15 9.69 -1.15
N LEU A 451 1.43 10.45 -2.22
CA LEU A 451 2.10 11.76 -2.16
C LEU A 451 1.35 12.74 -1.26
N ARG A 452 0.02 12.81 -1.41
CA ARG A 452 -0.81 13.70 -0.60
C ARG A 452 -0.77 13.30 0.87
N GLY A 453 -0.82 12.01 1.17
CA GLY A 453 -0.89 11.53 2.54
C GLY A 453 0.32 11.92 3.38
N SER A 454 1.51 11.61 2.86
CA SER A 454 2.76 11.98 3.53
C SER A 454 2.93 13.50 3.59
N ALA A 455 2.55 14.22 2.52
CA ALA A 455 2.60 15.67 2.52
C ALA A 455 1.65 16.30 3.53
N TYR A 456 0.43 15.80 3.70
CA TYR A 456 -0.54 16.30 4.67
C TYR A 456 0.00 16.14 6.10
N LEU A 457 0.60 14.99 6.40
CA LEU A 457 1.23 14.75 7.69
C LEU A 457 2.39 15.72 7.93
N ALA A 458 3.32 15.84 6.99
CA ALA A 458 4.46 16.75 7.07
C ALA A 458 4.03 18.23 7.15
N GLY A 459 3.03 18.61 6.37
CA GLY A 459 2.56 20.00 6.28
C GLY A 459 1.77 20.42 7.51
N VAL A 460 1.07 19.51 8.20
CA VAL A 460 0.51 19.80 9.53
C VAL A 460 1.65 20.06 10.53
N GLY A 461 2.70 19.23 10.53
CA GLY A 461 3.89 19.45 11.35
C GLY A 461 4.62 20.77 11.04
N ALA A 462 4.62 21.18 9.77
CA ALA A 462 5.24 22.43 9.31
C ALA A 462 4.31 23.68 9.40
N GLY A 463 3.07 23.52 9.90
CA GLY A 463 2.12 24.63 10.04
C GLY A 463 1.51 25.14 8.72
N LEU A 464 1.54 24.34 7.66
CA LEU A 464 0.87 24.61 6.39
C LEU A 464 -0.65 24.44 6.51
N TRP A 465 -1.09 23.46 7.32
CA TRP A 465 -2.49 23.21 7.67
C TRP A 465 -2.66 23.08 9.18
N SER A 466 -3.86 23.36 9.69
CA SER A 466 -4.15 23.27 11.13
C SER A 466 -4.37 21.84 11.61
N SER A 467 -4.83 20.94 10.73
CA SER A 467 -5.07 19.53 11.05
C SER A 467 -5.17 18.65 9.81
N LEU A 468 -4.98 17.34 9.98
CA LEU A 468 -5.20 16.36 8.92
C LEU A 468 -6.66 16.38 8.41
N ARG A 469 -7.62 16.55 9.32
CA ARG A 469 -9.05 16.61 8.96
C ARG A 469 -9.34 17.78 8.02
N GLU A 470 -8.77 18.96 8.28
CA GLU A 470 -8.95 20.15 7.45
C GLU A 470 -8.57 19.87 6.00
N VAL A 471 -7.34 19.42 5.76
CA VAL A 471 -6.81 19.26 4.41
C VAL A 471 -7.46 18.09 3.65
N VAL A 472 -7.80 17.00 4.35
CA VAL A 472 -8.43 15.81 3.77
C VAL A 472 -9.89 16.06 3.37
N GLU A 473 -10.67 16.77 4.20
CA GLU A 473 -12.08 17.10 3.89
C GLU A 473 -12.21 18.31 2.94
N ALA A 474 -11.15 19.13 2.79
CA ALA A 474 -11.10 20.18 1.77
C ALA A 474 -10.90 19.65 0.34
N GLN A 475 -10.53 18.37 0.18
CA GLN A 475 -10.36 17.76 -1.13
C GLN A 475 -11.69 17.73 -1.91
N PRO A 476 -11.68 17.98 -3.23
CA PRO A 476 -12.88 17.90 -4.04
C PRO A 476 -13.57 16.55 -3.90
N THR A 477 -14.88 16.56 -3.64
CA THR A 477 -15.69 15.34 -3.57
C THR A 477 -15.64 14.59 -4.89
N GLY A 478 -15.43 13.28 -4.79
CA GLY A 478 -15.46 12.38 -5.92
C GLY A 478 -16.85 12.14 -6.50
N ARG A 479 -16.93 11.32 -7.55
CA ARG A 479 -18.24 10.81 -8.02
C ARG A 479 -18.72 9.72 -7.06
N VAL A 480 -19.96 9.84 -6.59
CA VAL A 480 -20.59 8.85 -5.72
C VAL A 480 -21.39 7.84 -6.55
N PHE A 481 -21.25 6.56 -6.18
CA PHE A 481 -22.02 5.45 -6.73
C PHE A 481 -22.92 4.91 -5.61
N GLU A 482 -24.21 5.17 -5.74
CA GLU A 482 -25.24 4.72 -4.79
C GLU A 482 -25.64 3.27 -5.07
N PRO A 483 -25.94 2.46 -4.03
CA PRO A 483 -26.56 1.15 -4.22
C PRO A 483 -27.91 1.28 -4.95
N GLY A 484 -28.07 0.53 -6.03
CA GLY A 484 -29.28 0.46 -6.85
C GLY A 484 -30.16 -0.76 -6.59
N ILE A 485 -29.70 -1.73 -5.81
CA ILE A 485 -30.47 -2.93 -5.41
C ILE A 485 -30.89 -2.90 -3.94
N GLY A 486 -31.97 -3.62 -3.61
CA GLY A 486 -32.45 -3.77 -2.24
C GLY A 486 -31.57 -4.71 -1.40
N ALA A 487 -31.70 -4.62 -0.07
CA ALA A 487 -30.95 -5.47 0.86
C ALA A 487 -31.18 -6.98 0.63
N GLY A 488 -32.41 -7.39 0.29
CA GLY A 488 -32.75 -8.78 -0.01
C GLY A 488 -32.02 -9.33 -1.24
N ASP A 489 -32.08 -8.60 -2.37
CA ASP A 489 -31.36 -8.97 -3.60
C ASP A 489 -29.84 -9.07 -3.37
N ARG A 490 -29.29 -8.12 -2.59
CA ARG A 490 -27.87 -8.14 -2.20
C ARG A 490 -27.54 -9.40 -1.40
N GLU A 491 -28.35 -9.72 -0.38
CA GLU A 491 -28.14 -10.90 0.48
C GLU A 491 -28.23 -12.20 -0.32
N GLU A 492 -29.19 -12.32 -1.23
CA GLU A 492 -29.32 -13.47 -2.13
C GLU A 492 -28.06 -13.64 -3.00
N ARG A 493 -27.61 -12.57 -3.66
CA ARG A 493 -26.38 -12.60 -4.49
C ARG A 493 -25.13 -12.93 -3.68
N ARG A 494 -24.97 -12.35 -2.49
CA ARG A 494 -23.85 -12.66 -1.59
C ARG A 494 -23.92 -14.11 -1.10
N ALA A 495 -25.12 -14.65 -0.85
CA ALA A 495 -25.30 -16.05 -0.46
C ALA A 495 -24.94 -17.02 -1.61
N GLU A 496 -25.37 -16.74 -2.84
CA GLU A 496 -24.97 -17.52 -4.02
C GLU A 496 -23.45 -17.52 -4.20
N TRP A 497 -22.81 -16.36 -4.06
CA TRP A 497 -21.35 -16.23 -4.13
C TRP A 497 -20.65 -17.07 -3.06
N ARG A 498 -21.08 -16.97 -1.80
CA ARG A 498 -20.47 -17.75 -0.70
C ARG A 498 -20.64 -19.25 -0.91
N ALA A 499 -21.79 -19.70 -1.44
CA ALA A 499 -22.01 -21.10 -1.78
C ALA A 499 -21.07 -21.56 -2.92
N LEU A 500 -20.89 -20.74 -3.95
CA LEU A 500 -19.93 -21.00 -5.03
C LEU A 500 -18.49 -21.07 -4.49
N ALA A 501 -18.10 -20.10 -3.66
CA ALA A 501 -16.78 -20.04 -3.06
C ALA A 501 -16.50 -21.26 -2.18
N ALA A 502 -17.44 -21.66 -1.33
CA ALA A 502 -17.32 -22.88 -0.52
C ALA A 502 -17.17 -24.13 -1.39
N ALA A 503 -18.03 -24.31 -2.41
CA ALA A 503 -17.92 -25.46 -3.30
C ALA A 503 -16.58 -25.51 -4.08
N HIS A 504 -16.03 -24.35 -4.43
CA HIS A 504 -14.79 -24.23 -5.18
C HIS A 504 -13.52 -24.40 -4.32
N LEU A 505 -13.57 -24.00 -3.06
CA LEU A 505 -12.42 -24.04 -2.14
C LEU A 505 -12.31 -25.33 -1.32
N GLY A 506 -13.31 -26.22 -1.41
CA GLY A 506 -13.39 -27.49 -0.68
C GLY A 506 -13.84 -27.30 0.75
#